data_AF-A0A8A1UJ72-F1
#
_entry.id   AF-A0A8A1UJ72-F1
#
_cell.length_a   1.000
_cell.length_b   1.000
_cell.length_c   1.000
_cell.angle_alpha   90.00
_cell.angle_beta   90.00
_cell.angle_gamma   90.00
#
_symmetry.space_group_name_H-M   'P 1'
#
loop_
_entity.id
_entity.type
_entity.pdbx_description
1 polymer ?
#
loop_
_entity_poly.entity_id
_entity_poly.type
_entity_poly.pdbx_seq_one_letter_code
_entity_poly.pdbx_strand_id
1 'polypeptide(L)' 'MRPVITDIYAAAAHSGIRPGTLRQRLRRGTLTHHGYDRHGRALIDLNELVTTPTNEQHTDAA' A
#
# COMPACT_ATOMS: atom_id res chain seq x y z
N MET A 1 5.40 -15.85 -5.30
CA MET A 1 4.16 -15.16 -5.72
C MET A 1 4.53 -14.18 -6.82
N ARG A 2 3.73 -14.01 -7.88
CA ARG A 2 4.03 -13.02 -8.93
C ARG A 2 3.64 -11.63 -8.43
N PRO A 3 4.48 -10.59 -8.58
CA PRO A 3 4.13 -9.23 -8.16
C PRO A 3 2.84 -8.75 -8.81
N VAL A 4 1.97 -8.10 -8.03
CA VAL A 4 0.75 -7.48 -8.53
C VAL A 4 0.89 -5.97 -8.36
N ILE A 5 1.44 -5.34 -9.39
CA ILE A 5 1.77 -3.91 -9.39
C ILE A 5 0.52 -3.10 -9.73
N THR A 6 0.14 -2.18 -8.85
CA THR A 6 -1.00 -1.29 -9.06
C THR A 6 -0.74 0.11 -8.50
N ASP A 7 -1.56 1.09 -8.85
CA ASP A 7 -1.43 2.43 -8.30
C ASP A 7 -1.88 2.52 -6.82
N ILE A 8 -1.44 3.56 -6.13
CA ILE A 8 -1.75 3.77 -4.71
C ILE A 8 -3.24 3.78 -4.39
N TYR A 9 -4.10 4.31 -5.28
CA TYR A 9 -5.53 4.42 -5.00
C TYR A 9 -6.22 3.06 -5.17
N ALA A 10 -5.88 2.30 -6.21
CA ALA A 10 -6.32 0.93 -6.36
C ALA A 10 -5.84 0.05 -5.19
N ALA A 11 -4.61 0.25 -4.73
CA ALA A 11 -4.09 -0.46 -3.57
C ALA A 11 -4.77 -0.07 -2.26
N ALA A 12 -5.10 1.21 -2.07
CA ALA A 12 -5.87 1.67 -0.93
C ALA A 12 -7.28 1.07 -0.91
N ALA A 13 -7.95 1.02 -2.06
CA ALA A 13 -9.26 0.38 -2.19
C ALA A 13 -9.20 -1.12 -1.89
N HIS A 14 -8.13 -1.81 -2.29
CA HIS A 14 -7.94 -3.23 -2.02
C HIS A 14 -7.59 -3.55 -0.55
N SER A 15 -6.72 -2.75 0.06
CA SER A 15 -6.16 -3.04 1.39
C SER A 15 -6.87 -2.33 2.55
N GLY A 16 -7.70 -1.32 2.27
CA GLY A 16 -8.25 -0.43 3.30
C GLY A 16 -7.25 0.56 3.89
N ILE A 17 -5.97 0.52 3.48
CA ILE A 17 -4.94 1.43 3.96
C ILE A 17 -5.08 2.78 3.25
N ARG A 18 -5.13 3.88 4.02
CA ARG A 18 -5.24 5.23 3.46
C ARG A 18 -4.07 5.53 2.50
N PRO A 19 -4.31 6.20 1.35
CA PRO A 19 -3.25 6.57 0.39
C PRO A 19 -2.06 7.31 1.02
N GLY A 20 -2.32 8.19 2.00
CA GLY A 20 -1.28 8.91 2.74
C GLY A 20 -0.35 7.96 3.51
N THR A 21 -0.90 6.92 4.14
CA THR A 21 -0.15 5.88 4.84
C THR A 21 0.71 5.09 3.87
N LEU A 22 0.19 4.72 2.69
CA LEU A 22 0.97 4.04 1.65
C LEU A 22 2.14 4.91 1.15
N ARG A 23 1.91 6.20 0.92
CA ARG A 23 2.98 7.17 0.58
C ARG A 23 4.04 7.26 1.69
N GLN A 24 3.63 7.27 2.94
CA GLN A 24 4.54 7.29 4.08
C GLN A 24 5.35 6.00 4.18
N ARG A 25 4.74 4.84 3.91
CA ARG A 25 5.42 3.54 3.86
C ARG A 25 6.49 3.48 2.77
N LEU A 26 6.20 4.01 1.57
CA LEU A 26 7.19 4.18 0.50
C LEU A 26 8.34 5.08 0.92
N ARG A 27 8.04 6.27 1.45
CA ARG A 27 9.05 7.22 1.94
C ARG A 27 9.94 6.62 3.03
N ARG A 28 9.39 5.73 3.87
CA ARG A 28 10.12 5.03 4.95
C ARG A 28 10.85 3.77 4.49
N GLY A 29 10.72 3.36 3.23
CA GLY A 29 11.34 2.14 2.71
C GLY A 29 10.71 0.84 3.23
N THR A 30 9.50 0.90 3.78
CA THR A 30 8.76 -0.28 4.28
C THR A 30 7.90 -0.96 3.22
N LEU A 31 7.80 -0.36 2.04
CA LEU A 31 7.33 -0.99 0.81
C LEU A 31 8.51 -1.05 -0.14
N THR A 32 8.98 -2.25 -0.49
CA THR A 32 10.27 -2.43 -1.17
C THR A 32 10.12 -2.74 -2.67
N HIS A 33 9.04 -3.39 -3.08
CA HIS A 33 8.64 -3.61 -4.47
C HIS A 33 7.65 -2.54 -4.90
N HIS A 34 8.20 -1.43 -5.36
CA HIS A 34 7.44 -0.30 -5.87
C HIS A 34 8.17 0.37 -7.03
N GLY A 35 7.47 1.25 -7.73
CA GLY A 35 8.01 2.05 -8.81
C GLY A 35 7.17 3.29 -9.06
N TYR A 36 7.42 3.94 -10.19
CA TYR A 36 6.66 5.09 -10.64
C TYR A 36 6.30 4.92 -12.11
N ASP A 37 5.10 5.32 -12.49
CA ASP A 37 4.73 5.39 -13.90
C ASP A 37 5.34 6.62 -14.60
N ARG A 38 5.12 6.74 -15.90
CA ARG A 38 5.62 7.88 -16.71
C ARG A 38 5.12 9.25 -16.25
N HIS A 39 4.08 9.30 -15.42
CA HIS A 39 3.49 10.52 -14.86
C HIS A 39 3.93 10.76 -13.41
N GLY A 40 4.83 9.94 -12.87
CA GLY A 40 5.29 10.05 -11.49
C GLY A 40 4.29 9.51 -10.46
N ARG A 41 3.25 8.77 -10.88
CA ARG A 41 2.34 8.11 -9.94
C ARG A 41 3.03 6.89 -9.36
N ALA A 42 2.99 6.76 -8.04
CA ALA A 42 3.56 5.61 -7.34
C ALA A 42 2.77 4.33 -7.66
N LEU A 43 3.50 3.28 -8.00
CA LEU A 43 3.04 1.93 -8.26
C LEU A 43 3.58 1.03 -7.16
N ILE A 44 2.77 0.18 -6.56
CA ILE A 44 3.14 -0.68 -5.43
C ILE A 44 2.70 -2.13 -5.66
N ASP A 45 3.48 -3.09 -5.14
CA ASP A 45 3.09 -4.51 -5.12
C ASP A 45 2.04 -4.76 -4.03
N LEU A 46 0.83 -5.19 -4.43
CA LEU A 46 -0.24 -5.53 -3.51
C LEU A 46 0.14 -6.64 -2.52
N ASN A 47 1.02 -7.55 -2.93
CA ASN A 47 1.42 -8.66 -2.07
C ASN A 47 2.15 -8.18 -0.80
N GLU A 48 2.71 -6.97 -0.78
CA GLU A 48 3.34 -6.38 0.41
C GLU A 48 2.36 -5.74 1.40
N LEU A 49 1.09 -5.64 1.02
CA LEU A 49 0.03 -5.08 1.85
C LEU A 49 -0.67 -6.15 2.68
N VAL A 50 -0.62 -7.41 2.23
CA VAL A 50 -1.26 -8.56 2.89
C VAL A 50 -0.40 -9.08 4.06
N THR A 51 0.92 -8.82 4.04
CA THR A 51 1.89 -9.47 4.95
C THR A 51 2.11 -8.75 6.28
N THR A 52 1.37 -7.68 6.58
CA THR A 52 1.45 -7.09 7.92
C THR A 52 0.43 -7.82 8.78
N PRO A 53 0.83 -8.67 9.76
CA PRO A 53 -0.11 -9.10 10.79
C PRO A 53 -0.59 -7.82 11.47
N THR A 54 -1.82 -7.44 11.17
CA THR A 54 -2.49 -6.32 11.82
C THR A 54 -2.72 -6.75 13.26
N ASN A 55 -1.77 -6.42 14.14
CA ASN A 55 -2.14 -6.21 15.51
C ASN A 55 -2.98 -4.93 15.50
N GLU A 56 -4.22 -5.06 15.98
CA GLU A 56 -5.20 -4.01 16.21
C GLU A 56 -6.08 -3.62 15.02
N GLN A 57 -7.22 -4.32 14.98
CA GLN A 57 -8.51 -3.74 14.65
C GLN A 57 -8.62 -2.36 15.30
N HIS A 58 -8.57 -1.29 14.52
CA HIS A 58 -9.04 0.02 14.97
C HIS A 58 -10.56 0.00 14.82
N THR A 59 -11.22 -0.36 15.91
CA THR A 59 -12.63 -0.06 16.19
C THR A 59 -12.88 1.43 15.96
N ASP A 60 -13.74 1.76 15.00
CA ASP A 60 -14.55 2.96 15.06
C ASP A 60 -16.01 2.51 15.21
N ALA A 61 -16.41 2.39 16.47
CA ALA A 61 -17.80 2.51 16.87
C ALA A 61 -18.04 3.98 17.23
N ALA A 62 -18.94 4.64 16.50
CA ALA A 62 -19.59 5.89 16.89
C ALA A 62 -20.99 5.91 16.27
#